data_AF-A0AAW9HYK0-F1
#
_entry.id   AF-A0AAW9HYK0-F1
#
_cell.length_a   1.000
_cell.length_b   1.000
_cell.length_c   1.000
_cell.angle_alpha   90.00
_cell.angle_beta   90.00
_cell.angle_gamma   90.00
#
_symmetry.space_group_name_H-M   'P 1'
#
loop_
_entity.id
_entity.type
_entity.pdbx_description
1 polymer ?
#
loop_
_entity_poly.entity_id
_entity_poly.type
_entity_poly.pdbx_seq_one_letter_code
_entity_poly.pdbx_strand_id
1 'polypeptide(L)'
;MNKWNLVSFGVGIASGFVTDKIVHAAWRKTTGRDIPDLEDATAPLIEGIIFAVVSASVGAVISQLAERKVSKMALRSTEKQNINPTA
;
A
#
# COMPACT_ATOMS: atom_id res chain seq x y z
N MET A 1 -15.19 -13.45 -17.23
CA MET A 1 -14.24 -12.68 -16.39
C MET A 1 -14.61 -11.21 -16.44
N ASN A 2 -14.89 -10.65 -15.27
CA ASN A 2 -15.22 -9.25 -15.00
C ASN A 2 -14.01 -8.32 -15.28
N LYS A 3 -14.24 -7.24 -16.04
CA LYS A 3 -13.21 -6.30 -16.52
C LYS A 3 -12.33 -5.72 -15.40
N TRP A 4 -12.91 -5.55 -14.21
CA TRP A 4 -12.21 -5.09 -13.02
C TRP A 4 -11.10 -6.02 -12.54
N ASN A 5 -11.31 -7.35 -12.64
CA ASN A 5 -10.26 -8.31 -12.27
C ASN A 5 -9.07 -8.23 -13.23
N LEU A 6 -9.32 -7.99 -14.52
CA LEU A 6 -8.26 -7.87 -15.52
C LEU A 6 -7.40 -6.61 -15.33
N VAL A 7 -8.01 -5.49 -14.94
CA VAL A 7 -7.28 -4.25 -14.64
C VAL A 7 -6.44 -4.40 -13.37
N SER A 8 -6.98 -4.99 -12.31
CA SER A 8 -6.24 -5.23 -11.07
C SER A 8 -5.07 -6.19 -11.27
N PHE A 9 -5.27 -7.28 -12.02
CA PHE A 9 -4.19 -8.20 -12.39
C PHE A 9 -3.17 -7.54 -13.32
N GLY A 10 -3.61 -6.74 -14.30
CA GLY A 10 -2.73 -6.06 -15.26
C GLY A 10 -1.82 -5.00 -14.62
N VAL A 11 -2.33 -4.26 -13.62
CA VAL A 11 -1.53 -3.30 -12.85
C VAL A 11 -0.46 -3.99 -12.00
N GLY A 12 -0.78 -5.13 -11.38
CA GLY A 12 0.19 -5.90 -10.60
C GLY A 12 1.32 -6.50 -11.43
N ILE A 13 1.02 -6.91 -12.68
CA ILE A 13 2.05 -7.42 -13.60
C ILE A 13 2.91 -6.26 -14.14
N ALA A 14 2.30 -5.12 -14.49
CA ALA A 14 3.02 -3.96 -14.99
C ALA A 14 3.90 -3.31 -13.91
N SER A 15 3.51 -3.34 -12.63
CA SER A 15 4.34 -2.81 -11.54
C SER A 15 5.67 -3.55 -11.42
N GLY A 16 5.68 -4.87 -11.63
CA GLY A 16 6.90 -5.68 -11.59
C GLY A 16 7.98 -5.22 -12.57
N PHE A 17 7.58 -4.64 -13.71
CA PHE A 17 8.51 -4.13 -14.73
C PHE A 17 9.13 -2.77 -14.38
N VAL A 18 8.53 -2.01 -13.47
CA VAL A 18 8.99 -0.65 -13.11
C VAL A 18 9.54 -0.60 -11.69
N THR A 19 9.41 -1.69 -10.91
CA THR A 19 9.88 -1.80 -9.53
C THR A 19 11.34 -1.37 -9.38
N ASP A 20 12.23 -1.89 -10.23
CA ASP A 20 13.68 -1.70 -10.07
C ASP A 20 14.09 -0.22 -10.11
N LYS A 21 13.62 0.54 -11.12
CA LYS A 21 13.87 1.98 -11.23
C LYS A 21 13.25 2.78 -10.09
N ILE A 22 12.04 2.42 -9.67
CA ILE A 22 11.34 3.14 -8.60
C ILE A 22 12.05 2.89 -7.27
N VAL A 23 12.43 1.65 -6.98
CA VAL A 23 13.13 1.25 -5.75
C VAL A 23 14.51 1.91 -5.71
N HIS A 24 15.29 1.85 -6.79
CA HIS A 24 16.57 2.55 -6.88
C HIS A 24 16.42 4.07 -6.71
N ALA A 25 15.44 4.69 -7.38
CA ALA A 25 15.21 6.13 -7.26
C ALA A 25 14.76 6.53 -5.85
N ALA A 26 13.87 5.74 -5.23
CA ALA A 26 13.43 5.97 -3.86
C ALA A 26 14.59 5.83 -2.88
N TRP A 27 15.41 4.79 -3.03
CA TRP A 27 16.55 4.52 -2.16
C TRP A 27 17.63 5.61 -2.26
N ARG A 28 18.01 5.98 -3.49
CA ARG A 28 18.96 7.05 -3.74
C ARG A 28 18.44 8.39 -3.22
N LYS A 29 17.13 8.62 -3.29
CA LYS A 29 16.50 9.84 -2.77
C LYS A 29 16.47 9.89 -1.23
N THR A 30 16.26 8.77 -0.54
CA THR A 30 16.16 8.75 0.93
C THR A 30 17.52 8.62 1.61
N THR A 31 18.43 7.81 1.06
CA THR A 31 19.73 7.52 1.69
C THR A 31 20.91 8.21 1.02
N GLY A 32 20.75 8.76 -0.19
CA GLY A 32 21.84 9.43 -0.93
C GLY A 32 22.90 8.48 -1.50
N ARG A 33 22.74 7.16 -1.34
CA ARG A 33 23.68 6.11 -1.75
C ARG A 33 22.94 5.00 -2.48
N ASP A 34 23.67 4.17 -3.21
CA ASP A 34 23.08 3.01 -3.90
C ASP A 34 22.65 1.93 -2.91
N ILE A 35 21.78 1.02 -3.38
CA ILE A 35 21.19 -0.06 -2.57
C ILE A 35 22.33 -0.97 -2.08
N PRO A 36 22.45 -1.20 -0.75
CA PRO A 36 23.46 -2.09 -0.21
C PRO A 36 23.20 -3.51 -0.69
N ASP A 37 24.27 -4.21 -1.06
CA ASP A 37 24.19 -5.60 -1.51
C ASP A 37 23.77 -6.49 -0.33
N LEU A 38 22.73 -7.29 -0.53
CA LEU A 38 22.11 -8.14 0.49
C LEU A 38 22.63 -9.58 0.41
N GLU A 39 23.87 -9.79 -0.05
CA GLU A 39 24.47 -11.13 -0.13
C GLU A 39 25.35 -11.50 1.07
N ASP A 40 25.62 -10.55 1.99
CA ASP A 40 26.43 -10.79 3.18
C ASP A 40 25.68 -11.54 4.29
N ALA A 41 26.40 -12.15 5.25
CA ALA A 41 25.82 -12.90 6.37
C ALA A 41 24.83 -12.10 7.25
N THR A 42 24.78 -10.77 7.10
CA THR A 42 23.81 -9.88 7.77
C THR A 42 22.50 -9.71 6.99
N ALA A 43 22.43 -10.23 5.77
CA ALA A 43 21.29 -10.12 4.88
C ALA A 43 19.99 -10.63 5.46
N PRO A 44 19.91 -11.81 6.13
CA PRO A 44 18.64 -12.30 6.65
C PRO A 44 18.05 -11.37 7.72
N LEU A 45 18.92 -10.72 8.51
CA LEU A 45 18.50 -9.75 9.52
C LEU A 45 17.99 -8.45 8.87
N ILE A 46 18.74 -7.91 7.92
CA ILE A 46 18.36 -6.67 7.23
C ILE A 46 17.10 -6.90 6.38
N GLU A 47 16.99 -8.03 5.69
CA GLU A 47 15.83 -8.42 4.92
C GLU A 47 14.58 -8.56 5.80
N GLY A 48 14.70 -9.19 6.97
CA GLY A 48 13.61 -9.27 7.94
C GLY A 48 13.14 -7.89 8.41
N ILE A 49 14.06 -6.96 8.66
CA ILE A 49 13.73 -5.57 9.04
C ILE A 49 13.05 -4.84 7.88
N ILE A 50 13.60 -4.92 6.66
CA ILE A 50 13.01 -4.30 5.47
C ILE A 50 11.60 -4.85 5.24
N PHE A 51 11.42 -6.17 5.30
CA PHE A 51 10.12 -6.81 5.14
C PHE A 51 9.11 -6.33 6.18
N ALA A 52 9.51 -6.24 7.45
CA ALA A 52 8.65 -5.73 8.52
C ALA A 52 8.27 -4.27 8.28
N VAL A 53 9.21 -3.41 7.91
CA VAL A 53 8.98 -1.98 7.64
C VAL A 53 8.04 -1.81 6.45
N VAL A 54 8.26 -2.54 5.35
CA VAL A 54 7.39 -2.50 4.17
C VAL A 54 6.00 -3.00 4.51
N SER A 55 5.88 -4.12 5.22
CA SER A 55 4.59 -4.70 5.62
C SER A 55 3.79 -3.76 6.52
N ALA A 56 4.44 -3.17 7.54
CA ALA A 56 3.82 -2.19 8.42
C ALA A 56 3.37 -0.94 7.64
N SER A 57 4.18 -0.47 6.71
CA SER A 57 3.86 0.69 5.86
C SER A 57 2.63 0.42 4.99
N VAL A 58 2.60 -0.74 4.30
CA VAL A 58 1.46 -1.15 3.48
C VAL A 58 0.21 -1.30 4.33
N GLY A 59 0.32 -1.95 5.49
CA GLY A 59 -0.78 -2.09 6.45
C GLY A 59 -1.34 -0.73 6.89
N ALA A 60 -0.47 0.21 7.27
CA ALA A 60 -0.88 1.55 7.68
C ALA A 60 -1.58 2.33 6.55
N VAL A 61 -1.11 2.23 5.31
CA VAL A 61 -1.75 2.89 4.16
C VAL A 61 -3.12 2.29 3.89
N ILE A 62 -3.24 0.96 3.90
CA ILE A 62 -4.52 0.28 3.71
C ILE A 62 -5.50 0.65 4.83
N SER A 63 -5.05 0.63 6.09
CA SER A 63 -5.88 1.02 7.23
C SER A 63 -6.38 2.46 7.11
N GLN A 64 -5.50 3.42 6.80
CA GLN A 64 -5.92 4.82 6.59
C GLN A 64 -6.91 4.99 5.44
N LEU A 65 -6.73 4.24 4.34
CA LEU A 65 -7.67 4.28 3.21
C LEU A 65 -9.01 3.62 3.56
N ALA A 66 -8.99 2.53 4.33
CA ALA A 66 -10.17 1.86 4.84
C ALA A 66 -10.95 2.78 5.78
N GLU A 67 -10.29 3.40 6.76
CA GLU A 67 -10.88 4.37 7.68
C GLU A 67 -11.51 5.54 6.91
N ARG A 68 -10.80 6.14 5.95
CA ARG A 68 -11.35 7.23 5.11
C ARG A 68 -12.61 6.80 4.37
N LYS A 69 -12.67 5.56 3.86
CA LYS A 69 -13.86 5.03 3.18
C LYS A 69 -15.00 4.77 4.17
N VAL A 70 -14.69 4.22 5.34
CA VAL A 70 -15.68 3.96 6.41
C VAL A 70 -16.24 5.27 6.94
N SER A 71 -15.43 6.29 7.22
CA SER A 71 -15.91 7.62 7.63
C SER A 71 -16.82 8.24 6.56
N LYS A 72 -16.46 8.11 5.28
CA LYS A 72 -17.30 8.61 4.17
C LYS A 72 -18.62 7.86 4.05
N MET A 73 -18.66 6.58 4.44
CA MET A 73 -19.87 5.76 4.44
C MET A 73 -20.73 6.04 5.69
N ALA A 74 -20.11 6.22 6.86
CA ALA A 74 -20.78 6.55 8.12
C ALA A 74 -21.55 7.88 7.99
N LEU A 75 -20.94 8.91 7.39
CA LEU A 75 -21.62 10.18 7.13
C LEU A 75 -22.81 10.03 6.16
N ARG A 76 -22.71 9.15 5.15
CA ARG A 76 -23.85 8.82 4.27
C ARG A 76 -24.96 8.04 4.99
N SER A 77 -24.63 7.31 6.05
CA SER A 77 -25.61 6.57 6.86
C SER A 77 -26.34 7.47 7.86
N THR A 78 -25.66 8.49 8.41
CA THR A 78 -26.31 9.50 9.26
C THR A 78 -27.31 10.36 8.49
N GLU A 79 -27.02 10.68 7.21
CA GLU A 79 -27.98 11.38 6.34
C GLU A 79 -29.26 10.54 6.08
N LYS A 80 -29.15 9.22 5.98
CA LYS A 80 -30.28 8.29 5.82
C LYS A 80 -31.14 8.16 7.10
N GLN A 81 -30.56 8.40 8.28
CA GLN A 81 -31.28 8.34 9.56
C GLN A 81 -32.00 9.67 9.87
N ASN A 82 -31.47 10.81 9.42
CA ASN A 82 -32.11 12.11 9.57
C ASN A 82 -33.35 12.30 8.66
N ILE A 83 -33.52 11.49 7.61
CA ILE A 83 -34.71 11.51 6.74
C ILE A 83 -35.82 10.56 7.19
N ASN A 84 -35.69 9.89 8.34
CA ASN A 84 -36.79 9.13 8.94
C ASN A 84 -37.06 9.57 10.38
N PRO A 85 -37.65 10.76 10.60
CA PRO A 85 -38.34 11.06 11.84
C PRO A 85 -39.71 10.36 11.81
N THR A 86 -39.94 9.46 12.75
CA THR A 86 -41.22 8.77 13.07
C THR A 86 -41.59 7.53 12.25
N ALA A 87 -41.28 6.36 12.84
CA ALA A 87 -42.26 5.29 13.02
C ALA A 87 -42.59 5.22 14.51
#